data_AF-A0A979GAT4-F1
#
_entry.id   AF-A0A979GAT4-F1
#
_cell.length_a   1.000
_cell.length_b   1.000
_cell.length_c   1.000
_cell.angle_alpha   90.00
_cell.angle_beta   90.00
_cell.angle_gamma   90.00
#
_symmetry.space_group_name_H-M   'P 1'
#
loop_
_entity.id
_entity.type
_entity.pdbx_description
1 polymer ?
#
loop_
_entity_poly.entity_id
_entity_poly.type
_entity_poly.pdbx_seq_one_letter_code
_entity_poly.pdbx_strand_id
1 'polypeptide(L)' 'MACHETITCPRCNAAFECRVGSILRCQCQQVTLTEEERAFIGEAYSGCLCAGCLNDMKKSYRQTRFKERLLQLFSLRFKR' A
#
# COMPACT_ATOMS: atom_id res chain seq x y z
N MET A 1 -17.16 11.47 20.89
CA MET A 1 -15.69 11.62 20.90
C MET A 1 -15.13 11.14 19.58
N ALA A 2 -14.36 11.96 18.88
CA ALA A 2 -13.52 11.47 17.79
C ALA A 2 -12.25 10.88 18.42
N CYS A 3 -11.97 9.59 18.23
CA CYS A 3 -10.72 8.99 18.65
C CYS A 3 -9.67 9.29 17.57
N HIS A 4 -8.78 10.24 17.86
CA HIS A 4 -7.61 10.57 17.05
C HIS A 4 -6.40 10.02 17.79
N GLU A 5 -5.72 9.06 17.17
CA GLU A 5 -4.53 8.42 17.73
C GLU A 5 -3.34 8.79 16.85
N THR A 6 -2.31 9.38 17.45
CA THR A 6 -1.02 9.54 16.78
C THR A 6 -0.28 8.21 16.90
N ILE A 7 -0.12 7.52 15.78
CA ILE A 7 0.57 6.23 15.72
C ILE A 7 1.85 6.34 14.89
N THR A 8 2.76 5.41 15.09
CA THR A 8 4.02 5.37 14.34
C THR A 8 3.90 4.42 13.14
N CYS A 9 4.26 4.89 11.95
CA CYS A 9 4.28 4.06 10.76
C CYS A 9 5.38 2.99 10.87
N PRO A 10 5.06 1.68 10.78
CA PRO A 10 6.06 0.61 10.92
C PRO A 10 7.06 0.52 9.77
N ARG A 11 6.81 1.22 8.64
CA ARG A 11 7.72 1.22 7.48
C ARG A 11 8.76 2.34 7.53
N CYS A 12 8.37 3.55 7.92
CA CYS A 12 9.25 4.73 7.88
C CYS A 12 9.51 5.35 9.26
N ASN A 13 8.91 4.80 10.31
CA ASN A 13 9.01 5.27 11.70
C ASN A 13 8.52 6.71 11.93
N ALA A 14 7.85 7.32 10.95
CA ALA A 14 7.23 8.63 11.11
C ALA A 14 5.92 8.51 11.90
N ALA A 15 5.70 9.43 12.84
CA ALA A 15 4.41 9.60 13.49
C ALA A 15 3.38 10.17 12.52
N PHE A 16 2.16 9.65 12.55
CA PHE A 16 1.06 10.15 11.75
C PHE A 16 -0.29 9.96 12.47
N GLU A 17 -1.28 10.74 12.07
CA GLU A 17 -2.60 10.66 12.66
C GLU A 17 -3.43 9.54 12.03
N CYS A 18 -3.78 8.55 12.85
CA CYS A 18 -4.81 7.58 12.54
C CYS A 18 -6.15 8.14 13.04
N ARG A 19 -7.09 8.33 12.10
CA ARG A 19 -8.43 8.83 12.39
C ARG A 19 -9.46 7.75 12.07
N VAL A 20 -9.29 6.55 12.61
CA VAL A 20 -10.20 5.41 12.33
C VAL A 20 -11.65 5.71 12.70
N GLY A 21 -11.89 6.44 13.80
CA GLY A 21 -13.22 6.91 14.19
C GLY A 21 -13.80 8.01 13.30
N SER A 22 -13.03 8.51 12.34
CA SER A 22 -13.47 9.46 11.30
C SER A 22 -12.76 9.12 10.01
N ILE A 23 -12.95 7.87 9.54
CA ILE A 23 -12.13 7.24 8.51
C ILE A 23 -11.93 8.10 7.27
N LEU A 24 -12.97 8.82 6.82
CA LEU A 24 -12.94 9.74 5.67
C LEU A 24 -11.89 10.85 5.77
N ARG A 25 -11.40 11.16 6.99
CA ARG A 25 -10.36 12.15 7.25
C ARG A 25 -9.00 11.52 7.59
N CYS A 26 -8.88 10.19 7.58
CA CYS A 26 -7.64 9.49 7.86
C CYS A 26 -6.67 9.63 6.67
N GLN A 27 -5.36 9.70 6.96
CA GLN A 27 -4.35 9.77 5.90
C GLN A 27 -4.43 8.59 4.92
N CYS A 28 -4.84 7.41 5.38
CA CYS A 28 -5.00 6.25 4.49
C CYS A 28 -6.07 6.45 3.42
N GLN A 29 -7.10 7.27 3.65
CA GLN A 29 -8.14 7.55 2.66
C GLN A 29 -7.68 8.51 1.56
N GLN A 30 -6.56 9.22 1.76
CA GLN A 30 -5.96 10.05 0.71
C GLN A 30 -5.32 9.21 -0.40
N VAL A 31 -5.15 7.89 -0.17
CA VAL A 31 -4.54 6.97 -1.13
C VAL A 31 -5.57 5.95 -1.58
N THR A 32 -6.02 6.07 -2.82
CA THR A 32 -6.91 5.07 -3.42
C THR A 32 -6.12 3.82 -3.78
N LEU A 33 -6.45 2.69 -3.15
CA LEU A 33 -5.85 1.39 -3.43
C LEU A 33 -6.90 0.42 -3.98
N THR A 34 -6.54 -0.38 -4.98
CA THR A 34 -7.35 -1.54 -5.40
C THR A 34 -7.30 -2.65 -4.36
N GLU A 35 -8.16 -3.66 -4.50
CA GLU A 35 -8.18 -4.78 -3.56
C GLU A 35 -6.88 -5.58 -3.58
N GLU A 36 -6.29 -5.78 -4.77
CA GLU A 36 -5.02 -6.47 -4.92
C GLU A 36 -3.85 -5.65 -4.37
N GLU A 37 -3.88 -4.32 -4.54
CA GLU A 37 -2.91 -3.40 -3.93
C GLU A 37 -2.99 -3.47 -2.39
N ARG A 38 -4.21 -3.56 -1.81
CA ARG A 38 -4.39 -3.72 -0.36
C ARG A 38 -3.92 -5.08 0.15
N ALA A 39 -4.26 -6.16 -0.55
CA ALA A 39 -3.82 -7.50 -0.19
C ALA A 39 -2.29 -7.59 -0.17
N PHE A 40 -1.63 -7.08 -1.21
CA PHE A 40 -0.17 -7.01 -1.29
C PHE A 40 0.45 -6.23 -0.11
N ILE A 41 -0.18 -5.15 0.33
CA ILE A 41 0.30 -4.39 1.49
C ILE A 41 0.05 -5.16 2.80
N GLY A 42 -1.12 -5.79 2.94
CA GLY A 42 -1.52 -6.53 4.14
C GLY A 42 -0.69 -7.80 4.39
N GLU A 43 -0.13 -8.39 3.33
CA GLU A 43 0.85 -9.48 3.45
C GLU A 43 2.17 -9.03 4.12
N ALA A 44 2.54 -7.76 3.95
CA ALA A 44 3.80 -7.21 4.46
C ALA A 44 3.65 -6.45 5.79
N TYR A 45 2.47 -5.88 6.06
CA TYR A 45 2.23 -5.01 7.21
C TYR A 45 0.87 -5.28 7.85
N SER A 46 0.87 -5.54 9.17
CA SER A 46 -0.35 -5.74 9.97
C SER A 46 -0.91 -4.45 10.58
N GLY A 47 -0.17 -3.33 10.51
CA GLY A 47 -0.55 -2.04 11.08
C GLY A 47 -0.88 -0.98 10.03
N CYS A 48 -1.38 0.17 10.49
CA CYS A 48 -1.65 1.31 9.62
C CYS A 48 -0.34 1.92 9.09
N LEU A 49 -0.34 2.30 7.80
CA LEU A 49 0.77 3.01 7.15
C LEU A 49 0.37 4.46 6.86
N CYS A 50 1.35 5.37 6.91
CA CYS A 50 1.13 6.75 6.50
C CYS A 50 0.87 6.86 4.99
N ALA A 51 0.27 7.96 4.54
CA ALA A 51 -0.07 8.18 3.13
C ALA A 51 1.15 8.08 2.19
N GLY A 52 2.32 8.55 2.63
CA GLY A 52 3.56 8.43 1.86
C GLY A 52 3.95 6.96 1.63
N CYS A 53 3.92 6.16 2.68
CA CYS A 53 4.24 4.73 2.59
C CYS A 53 3.22 3.96 1.75
N LEU A 54 1.93 4.26 1.85
CA LEU A 54 0.90 3.65 1.01
C LEU A 54 1.12 3.98 -0.48
N ASN A 55 1.49 5.22 -0.81
CA ASN A 55 1.80 5.61 -2.19
C ASN A 55 3.04 4.89 -2.74
N ASP A 56 4.08 4.72 -1.94
CA ASP A 56 5.26 3.98 -2.36
C ASP A 56 4.95 2.50 -2.59
N MET A 57 4.21 1.88 -1.67
CA MET A 57 3.79 0.48 -1.82
C MET A 57 2.95 0.27 -3.08
N LYS A 58 2.06 1.21 -3.38
CA LYS A 58 1.30 1.23 -4.62
C LYS A 58 2.20 1.27 -5.86
N LYS A 59 3.26 2.08 -5.85
CA LYS A 59 4.25 2.12 -6.93
C LYS A 59 5.02 0.79 -7.04
N SER A 60 5.47 0.24 -5.92
CA SER A 60 6.16 -1.04 -5.86
C SER A 60 5.31 -2.17 -6.44
N TYR A 61 4.03 -2.27 -6.05
CA TYR A 61 3.10 -3.25 -6.61
C TYR A 61 3.01 -3.16 -8.13
N ARG A 62 2.82 -1.95 -8.67
CA ARG A 62 2.73 -1.72 -10.12
C ARG A 62 4.00 -2.11 -10.86
N GLN A 63 5.16 -1.79 -10.30
CA GLN A 63 6.46 -2.17 -10.86
C GLN A 63 6.64 -3.69 -10.88
N THR A 64 6.31 -4.37 -9.79
CA THR A 64 6.37 -5.84 -9.71
C THR A 64 5.44 -6.48 -10.73
N ARG A 65 4.17 -6.05 -10.81
CA ARG A 65 3.20 -6.56 -11.80
C ARG A 65 3.65 -6.31 -13.24
N PHE A 66 4.24 -5.16 -13.51
CA PHE A 66 4.78 -4.85 -14.84
C PHE A 66 5.94 -5.78 -15.20
N LYS A 67 6.89 -5.98 -14.28
CA LYS A 67 8.01 -6.91 -14.46
C LYS A 67 7.54 -8.35 -14.67
N GLU A 68 6.60 -8.84 -13.87
CA GLU A 68 6.01 -10.18 -14.01
C GLU A 68 5.40 -10.37 -15.41
N ARG A 69 4.60 -9.41 -15.87
CA ARG A 69 4.00 -9.45 -17.21
C ARG A 69 5.04 -9.47 -18.31
N LEU A 70 6.10 -8.66 -18.19
CA LEU A 70 7.20 -8.67 -19.16
C LEU A 70 7.89 -10.04 -19.19
N LEU A 71 8.24 -10.59 -18.03
CA LEU A 71 8.88 -11.91 -17.92
C LEU A 71 7.99 -13.00 -18.54
N GLN A 72 6.69 -12.97 -18.28
CA GLN A 72 5.72 -13.90 -18.89
C GLN A 72 5.74 -13.84 -20.42
N LEU A 73 5.77 -12.63 -20.99
CA LEU A 73 5.84 -12.46 -22.45
C LEU A 73 7.14 -13.04 -23.04
N PHE A 74 8.27 -12.85 -22.37
CA PHE A 74 9.54 -13.47 -22.80
C PHE A 74 9.46 -15.00 -22.73
N SER A 75 8.94 -15.56 -21.64
CA SER A 75 8.78 -17.01 -21.50
C SER A 75 7.86 -17.61 -22.57
N LEU A 76 6.78 -16.92 -22.95
CA LEU A 76 5.88 -17.37 -24.02
C LEU A 76 6.53 -17.33 -25.41
N ARG A 77 7.45 -16.39 -25.64
CA ARG A 77 8.15 -16.26 -26.92
C ARG A 77 9.22 -17.33 -27.15
N PHE A 78 9.83 -17.84 -26.08
CA PHE A 78 10.85 -18.90 -26.13
C PHE A 78 10.29 -20.34 -26.08
N LYS A 79 8.99 -20.50 -25.80
CA LYS A 79 8.34 -21.82 -25.76
C LYS A 79 7.84 -22.30 -27.13
N ARG A 80 8.29 -21.67 -28.22
CA ARG A 80 7.88 -21.91 -29.60
C ARG A 80 9.09 -22.25 -30.46
#